data_AF-A0A963HLZ4-F1
#
_entry.id   AF-A0A963HLZ4-F1
#
_cell.length_a   1.000
_cell.length_b   1.000
_cell.length_c   1.000
_cell.angle_alpha   90.00
_cell.angle_beta   90.00
_cell.angle_gamma   90.00
#
_symmetry.space_group_name_H-M   'P 1'
#
loop_
_entity.id
_entity.type
_entity.pdbx_description
1 polymer ?
#
loop_
_entity_poly.entity_id
_entity_poly.type
_entity_poly.pdbx_seq_one_letter_code
_entity_poly.pdbx_strand_id
1 'polypeptide(L)'
;MHNRWIHSIAVACLLSTLCLMPVMAQDQASAEATAKMTFSDEELKSFIFANAGLYQVQQQAMAHMKDTESDQQKQEIMDAANQQMLLVLQQVGLTPDSYNAMGQSIQSDVQLQEKVRAIATELAQQEESQ
;
A
#
# COMPACT_ATOMS: atom_id res chain seq x y z
N MET A 1 -31.58 32.99 -20.35
CA MET A 1 -31.01 32.39 -19.12
C MET A 1 -29.73 33.13 -18.83
N HIS A 2 -29.73 33.98 -17.80
CA HIS A 2 -28.62 34.87 -17.44
C HIS A 2 -28.32 34.69 -15.94
N ASN A 3 -27.04 34.90 -15.61
CA ASN A 3 -26.45 35.31 -14.33
C ASN A 3 -25.73 34.23 -13.50
N ARG A 4 -24.38 34.26 -13.40
CA ARG A 4 -23.43 35.17 -12.68
C ARG A 4 -23.19 34.66 -11.25
N TRP A 5 -22.03 34.06 -10.94
CA TRP A 5 -20.81 34.68 -10.39
C TRP A 5 -21.05 35.71 -9.25
N ILE A 6 -20.58 35.31 -8.06
CA ILE A 6 -20.18 36.08 -6.87
C ILE A 6 -21.33 36.67 -6.03
N HIS A 7 -21.39 36.31 -4.74
CA HIS A 7 -21.28 37.24 -3.58
C HIS A 7 -21.20 36.46 -2.26
N SER A 8 -20.15 36.75 -1.50
CA SER A 8 -19.86 36.32 -0.13
C SER A 8 -20.99 36.66 0.85
N ILE A 9 -21.18 35.83 1.88
CA ILE A 9 -21.68 36.29 3.18
C ILE A 9 -20.70 35.85 4.26
N ALA A 10 -20.12 36.85 4.91
CA ALA A 10 -19.32 36.73 6.10
C ALA A 10 -20.25 36.78 7.34
N VAL A 11 -19.90 35.96 8.35
CA VAL A 11 -19.92 36.26 9.79
C VAL A 11 -21.25 36.69 10.44
N ALA A 12 -21.70 35.91 11.44
CA ALA A 12 -21.91 36.43 12.81
C ALA A 12 -22.22 35.32 13.82
N CYS A 13 -21.56 35.43 14.97
CA CYS A 13 -21.60 34.60 16.16
C CYS A 13 -22.99 34.31 16.73
N LEU A 14 -23.12 33.18 17.45
CA LEU A 14 -23.80 33.18 18.75
C LEU A 14 -23.26 32.05 19.65
N LEU A 15 -22.75 32.47 20.79
CA LEU A 15 -22.21 31.69 21.90
C LEU A 15 -23.33 31.17 22.81
N SER A 16 -23.04 30.03 23.44
CA SER A 16 -23.48 29.59 24.77
C SER A 16 -24.80 28.84 24.93
N THR A 17 -24.69 27.54 25.26
CA THR A 17 -25.44 26.96 26.41
C THR A 17 -24.73 25.70 26.91
N LEU A 18 -24.23 25.75 28.16
CA LEU A 18 -23.82 24.57 28.92
C LEU A 18 -25.03 23.67 29.16
N CYS A 19 -24.92 22.38 28.84
CA CYS A 19 -25.72 21.33 29.49
C CYS A 19 -24.78 20.25 30.00
N LEU A 20 -24.91 20.00 31.30
CA LEU A 20 -24.22 18.97 32.06
C LEU A 20 -24.77 17.58 31.68
N MET A 21 -23.88 16.74 31.13
CA MET A 21 -23.79 15.27 31.21
C MET A 21 -25.07 14.42 31.01
N PRO A 22 -24.95 13.36 30.20
CA PRO A 22 -24.88 12.06 30.86
C PRO A 22 -23.53 11.38 30.63
N VAL A 23 -23.10 10.72 31.70
CA VAL A 23 -22.01 9.77 31.79
C VAL A 23 -22.11 8.73 30.66
N MET A 24 -21.10 8.70 29.78
CA MET A 24 -20.77 7.50 29.00
C MET A 24 -19.54 6.90 29.68
N ALA A 25 -19.80 6.21 30.78
CA ALA A 25 -18.84 5.30 31.36
C ALA A 25 -18.67 4.13 30.38
N GLN A 26 -17.45 3.99 29.89
CA GLN A 26 -16.79 2.73 29.56
C GLN A 26 -17.62 1.74 28.73
N ASP A 27 -17.48 1.81 27.41
CA ASP A 27 -17.17 0.56 26.74
C ASP A 27 -15.68 0.57 26.48
N GLN A 28 -15.04 -0.47 27.02
CA GLN A 28 -13.62 -0.71 26.93
C GLN A 28 -13.17 -0.46 25.50
N ALA A 29 -12.24 0.49 25.34
CA ALA A 29 -11.20 0.30 24.35
C ALA A 29 -10.57 -1.03 24.74
N SER A 30 -11.10 -2.11 24.17
CA SER A 30 -10.40 -3.35 24.00
C SER A 30 -9.17 -2.92 23.22
N ALA A 31 -8.11 -2.59 23.95
CA ALA A 31 -6.77 -2.80 23.48
C ALA A 31 -6.69 -4.30 23.26
N GLU A 32 -7.31 -4.78 22.17
CA GLU A 32 -6.80 -5.92 21.45
C GLU A 32 -5.35 -5.54 21.22
N ALA A 33 -4.46 -6.14 22.01
CA ALA A 33 -3.06 -6.12 21.72
C ALA A 33 -2.97 -6.60 20.27
N THR A 34 -2.78 -5.68 19.33
CA THR A 34 -2.61 -6.00 17.92
C THR A 34 -1.48 -7.01 17.90
N ALA A 35 -1.82 -8.28 17.68
CA ALA A 35 -0.83 -9.33 17.66
C ALA A 35 0.16 -8.93 16.57
N LYS A 36 1.39 -8.63 16.99
CA LYS A 36 2.43 -8.20 16.08
C LYS A 36 2.70 -9.38 15.16
N MET A 37 2.28 -9.28 13.90
CA MET A 37 2.60 -10.30 12.91
C MET A 37 4.11 -10.41 12.82
N THR A 38 4.59 -11.65 12.86
CA THR A 38 6.01 -11.96 12.69
C THR A 38 6.16 -12.73 11.39
N PHE A 39 7.26 -12.48 10.69
CA PHE A 39 7.58 -13.12 9.43
C PHE A 39 8.96 -13.78 9.53
N SER A 40 9.04 -14.98 8.97
CA SER A 40 10.30 -15.68 8.76
C SER A 40 11.18 -14.93 7.76
N ASP A 41 12.48 -15.23 7.80
CA ASP A 41 13.43 -14.61 6.85
C ASP A 41 13.10 -15.00 5.40
N GLU A 42 12.60 -16.22 5.19
CA GLU A 42 12.19 -16.69 3.87
C GLU A 42 10.99 -15.92 3.34
N GLU A 43 9.96 -15.68 4.17
CA GLU A 43 8.83 -14.84 3.77
C GLU A 43 9.28 -13.42 3.41
N LEU A 44 10.20 -12.84 4.19
CA LEU A 44 10.75 -11.51 3.89
C LEU A 44 11.58 -11.50 2.61
N LYS A 45 12.31 -12.58 2.29
CA LYS A 45 12.99 -12.74 0.99
C LYS A 45 11.98 -12.81 -0.16
N SER A 46 10.93 -13.62 -0.03
CA SER A 46 9.84 -13.66 -1.02
C SER A 46 9.21 -12.29 -1.23
N PHE A 47 9.01 -11.51 -0.16
CA PHE A 47 8.51 -10.13 -0.27
C PHE A 47 9.47 -9.22 -1.03
N ILE A 48 10.78 -9.31 -0.79
CA ILE A 48 11.80 -8.52 -1.51
C ILE A 48 11.80 -8.88 -3.01
N PHE A 49 11.79 -10.17 -3.35
CA PHE A 49 11.73 -10.62 -4.74
C PHE A 49 10.42 -10.22 -5.42
N ALA A 50 9.28 -10.30 -4.72
CA ALA A 50 8.02 -9.79 -5.22
C ALA A 50 8.08 -8.29 -5.54
N ASN A 51 8.64 -7.46 -4.65
CA ASN A 51 8.76 -6.02 -4.90
C ASN A 51 9.56 -5.73 -6.17
N ALA A 52 10.71 -6.41 -6.36
CA ALA A 52 11.54 -6.24 -7.54
C ALA A 52 10.77 -6.65 -8.82
N GLY A 53 10.12 -7.81 -8.81
CA GLY A 53 9.35 -8.31 -9.96
C GLY A 53 8.14 -7.43 -10.29
N LEU A 54 7.36 -7.02 -9.28
CA LEU A 54 6.19 -6.16 -9.46
C LEU A 54 6.60 -4.78 -10.01
N TYR A 55 7.70 -4.22 -9.51
CA TYR A 55 8.26 -2.98 -10.05
C TYR A 55 8.63 -3.14 -11.53
N GLN A 56 9.29 -4.24 -11.91
CA GLN A 56 9.62 -4.50 -13.31
C GLN A 56 8.37 -4.58 -14.20
N VAL A 57 7.31 -5.28 -13.75
CA VAL A 57 6.04 -5.37 -14.49
C VAL A 57 5.42 -3.99 -14.67
N GLN A 58 5.40 -3.17 -13.61
CA GLN A 58 4.89 -1.79 -13.68
C GLN A 58 5.66 -0.96 -14.70
N GLN A 59 6.99 -1.03 -14.68
CA GLN A 59 7.84 -0.28 -15.61
C GLN A 59 7.62 -0.71 -17.07
N GLN A 60 7.46 -2.01 -17.32
CA GLN A 60 7.15 -2.55 -18.65
C GLN A 60 5.79 -2.05 -19.14
N ALA A 61 4.75 -2.14 -18.31
CA ALA A 61 3.41 -1.64 -18.66
C ALA A 61 3.45 -0.14 -18.98
N MET A 62 4.15 0.66 -18.16
CA MET A 62 4.32 2.09 -18.40
C MET A 62 5.04 2.41 -19.71
N ALA A 63 6.06 1.62 -20.07
CA ALA A 63 6.74 1.77 -21.35
C ALA A 63 5.78 1.49 -22.51
N HIS A 64 5.07 0.35 -22.49
CA HIS A 64 4.12 0.00 -23.54
C HIS A 64 2.96 1.00 -23.67
N MET A 65 2.47 1.54 -22.56
CA MET A 65 1.40 2.55 -22.59
C MET A 65 1.83 3.87 -23.23
N LYS A 66 3.10 4.29 -23.06
CA LYS A 66 3.60 5.54 -23.67
C LYS A 66 3.60 5.49 -25.19
N ASP A 67 3.83 4.31 -25.73
CA ASP A 67 3.92 4.09 -27.18
C ASP A 67 2.54 3.74 -27.80
N THR A 68 1.49 3.69 -26.99
CA THR A 68 0.15 3.23 -27.41
C THR A 68 -0.85 4.38 -27.39
N GLU A 69 -1.47 4.68 -28.52
CA GLU A 69 -2.47 5.76 -28.62
C GLU A 69 -3.89 5.30 -28.24
N SER A 70 -4.26 4.08 -28.65
CA SER A 70 -5.62 3.54 -28.48
C SER A 70 -5.93 3.19 -27.03
N ASP A 71 -7.06 3.68 -26.53
CA ASP A 71 -7.53 3.36 -25.17
C ASP A 71 -7.85 1.89 -24.98
N GLN A 72 -8.33 1.20 -26.03
CA GLN A 72 -8.55 -0.25 -25.98
C GLN A 72 -7.23 -1.00 -25.78
N GLN A 73 -6.19 -0.63 -26.52
CA GLN A 73 -4.88 -1.29 -26.39
C GLN A 73 -4.22 -0.97 -25.04
N LYS A 74 -4.42 0.23 -24.50
CA LYS A 74 -3.98 0.56 -23.14
C LYS A 74 -4.68 -0.33 -22.09
N GLN A 75 -5.97 -0.59 -22.25
CA GLN A 75 -6.69 -1.51 -21.37
C GLN A 75 -6.11 -2.93 -21.44
N GLU A 76 -5.84 -3.43 -22.65
CA GLU A 76 -5.22 -4.75 -22.86
C GLU A 76 -3.83 -4.83 -22.21
N ILE A 77 -3.03 -3.76 -22.27
CA ILE A 77 -1.73 -3.67 -21.57
C ILE A 77 -1.92 -3.76 -20.05
N MET A 78 -2.90 -3.05 -19.49
CA MET A 78 -3.18 -3.10 -18.05
C MET A 78 -3.65 -4.49 -17.60
N ASP A 79 -4.51 -5.13 -18.38
CA ASP A 79 -5.01 -6.47 -18.08
C ASP A 79 -3.88 -7.50 -18.10
N ALA A 80 -2.99 -7.43 -19.10
CA ALA A 80 -1.80 -8.28 -19.17
C ALA A 80 -0.85 -8.03 -17.99
N ALA A 81 -0.63 -6.77 -17.63
CA ALA A 81 0.19 -6.41 -16.47
C ALA A 81 -0.39 -6.98 -15.16
N ASN A 82 -1.71 -6.90 -14.95
CA ASN A 82 -2.38 -7.47 -13.79
C ASN A 82 -2.18 -8.99 -13.70
N GLN A 83 -2.27 -9.71 -14.83
CA GLN A 83 -1.98 -11.15 -14.87
C GLN A 83 -0.51 -11.43 -14.53
N GLN A 84 0.41 -10.63 -15.06
CA GLN A 84 1.83 -10.81 -14.79
C GLN A 84 2.20 -10.53 -13.32
N MET A 85 1.55 -9.55 -12.68
CA MET A 85 1.72 -9.29 -11.26
C MET A 85 1.31 -10.50 -10.40
N LEU A 86 0.21 -11.17 -10.76
CA LEU A 86 -0.22 -12.40 -10.09
C LEU A 86 0.82 -13.52 -10.24
N LEU A 87 1.40 -13.68 -11.43
CA LEU A 87 2.44 -14.68 -11.67
C LEU A 87 3.71 -14.41 -10.87
N VAL A 88 4.15 -13.15 -10.77
CA VAL A 88 5.30 -12.75 -9.94
C VAL A 88 5.09 -13.19 -8.49
N LEU A 89 3.92 -12.92 -7.92
CA LEU A 89 3.60 -13.32 -6.55
C LEU A 89 3.59 -14.84 -6.39
N GLN A 90 2.98 -15.57 -7.32
CA GLN A 90 2.93 -17.04 -7.27
C GLN A 90 4.33 -17.69 -7.32
N GLN A 91 5.24 -17.15 -8.14
CA GLN A 91 6.61 -17.69 -8.28
C GLN A 91 7.40 -17.66 -6.97
N VAL A 92 7.09 -16.71 -6.08
CA VAL A 92 7.73 -16.58 -4.77
C VAL A 92 6.87 -17.10 -3.62
N GLY A 93 5.78 -17.82 -3.95
CA GLY A 93 4.89 -18.44 -2.97
C GLY A 93 3.97 -17.46 -2.25
N LEU A 94 3.73 -16.28 -2.80
CA LEU A 94 2.85 -15.26 -2.22
C LEU A 94 1.50 -15.18 -2.95
N THR A 95 0.48 -14.79 -2.18
CA THR A 95 -0.82 -14.34 -2.69
C THR A 95 -0.89 -12.81 -2.66
N PRO A 96 -1.82 -12.17 -3.40
CA PRO A 96 -2.05 -10.73 -3.28
C PRO A 96 -2.35 -10.28 -1.85
N ASP A 97 -3.18 -11.04 -1.13
CA ASP A 97 -3.58 -10.72 0.24
C ASP A 97 -2.39 -10.82 1.20
N SER A 98 -1.59 -11.90 1.10
CA SER A 98 -0.40 -12.06 1.93
C SER A 98 0.64 -10.97 1.65
N TYR A 99 0.91 -10.66 0.37
CA TYR A 99 1.81 -9.58 -0.02
C TYR A 99 1.38 -8.23 0.56
N ASN A 100 0.09 -7.89 0.45
CA ASN A 100 -0.46 -6.64 0.97
C ASN A 100 -0.40 -6.58 2.50
N ALA A 101 -0.74 -7.67 3.20
CA ALA A 101 -0.67 -7.74 4.66
C ALA A 101 0.76 -7.60 5.19
N MET A 102 1.72 -8.24 4.50
CA MET A 102 3.15 -8.07 4.78
C MET A 102 3.59 -6.61 4.58
N GLY A 103 3.22 -6.02 3.44
CA GLY A 103 3.56 -4.62 3.14
C GLY A 103 3.03 -3.64 4.19
N GLN A 104 1.80 -3.83 4.67
CA GLN A 104 1.23 -3.02 5.75
C GLN A 104 1.99 -3.21 7.07
N SER A 105 2.27 -4.46 7.44
CA SER A 105 2.98 -4.80 8.66
C SER A 105 4.39 -4.21 8.67
N ILE A 106 5.14 -4.37 7.57
CA ILE A 106 6.48 -3.81 7.39
C ILE A 106 6.44 -2.28 7.47
N GLN A 107 5.53 -1.62 6.76
CA GLN A 107 5.42 -0.15 6.79
C GLN A 107 5.09 0.39 8.19
N SER A 108 4.35 -0.36 9.01
CA SER A 108 3.97 0.04 10.36
C SER A 108 5.02 -0.24 11.44
N ASP A 109 6.05 -1.05 11.14
CA ASP A 109 7.01 -1.52 12.13
C ASP A 109 8.46 -1.29 11.71
N VAL A 110 9.11 -0.34 12.38
CA VAL A 110 10.52 0.04 12.14
C VAL A 110 11.46 -1.16 12.25
N GLN A 111 11.22 -2.10 13.18
CA GLN A 111 12.10 -3.27 13.31
C GLN A 111 11.97 -4.22 12.11
N LEU A 112 10.77 -4.39 11.56
CA LEU A 112 10.58 -5.17 10.34
C LEU A 112 11.19 -4.48 9.12
N GLN A 113 11.13 -3.14 9.03
CA GLN A 113 11.80 -2.39 7.96
C GLN A 113 13.31 -2.61 7.98
N GLU A 114 13.93 -2.51 9.16
CA GLU A 114 15.35 -2.75 9.32
C GLU A 114 15.74 -4.20 8.97
N LYS A 115 14.90 -5.16 9.37
CA LYS A 115 15.10 -6.57 9.02
C LYS A 115 15.04 -6.81 7.51
N VAL A 116 14.04 -6.26 6.82
CA VAL A 116 13.92 -6.33 5.36
C VAL A 116 15.13 -5.71 4.68
N ARG A 117 15.59 -4.54 5.15
CA ARG A 117 16.78 -3.86 4.62
C ARG A 117 18.04 -4.70 4.78
N ALA A 118 18.23 -5.34 5.93
CA ALA A 118 19.36 -6.22 6.19
C ALA A 118 19.36 -7.43 5.25
N ILE A 119 18.23 -8.12 5.11
CA ILE A 119 18.09 -9.26 4.19
C ILE A 119 18.34 -8.82 2.75
N ALA A 120 17.80 -7.68 2.32
CA ALA A 120 18.03 -7.16 0.97
C ALA A 120 19.51 -6.86 0.71
N THR A 121 20.23 -6.36 1.71
CA THR A 121 21.67 -6.09 1.61
C THR A 121 22.47 -7.40 1.50
N GLU A 122 22.11 -8.42 2.26
CA GLU A 122 22.74 -9.74 2.19
C GLU A 122 22.52 -10.41 0.82
N LEU A 123 21.30 -10.35 0.28
CA LEU A 123 20.98 -10.89 -1.05
C LEU A 123 21.84 -10.24 -2.15
N ALA A 124 21.99 -8.92 -2.12
CA ALA A 124 22.83 -8.21 -3.09
C ALA A 124 24.30 -8.64 -3.02
N GLN A 125 24.83 -8.88 -1.83
CA GLN A 125 26.22 -9.35 -1.65
C GLN A 125 26.43 -10.79 -2.12
N GLN A 126 25.39 -11.64 -2.02
CA GLN A 126 25.43 -13.03 -2.49
C GLN A 126 25.39 -13.12 -4.03
N GLU A 127 24.77 -12.17 -4.72
CA GLU A 127 24.82 -12.09 -6.18
C GLU A 127 26.19 -11.68 -6.70
N GLU A 128 26.89 -10.77 -6.03
CA GLU A 128 28.23 -10.30 -6.45
C GLU A 128 29.36 -11.33 -6.27
N SER A 129 29.11 -12.39 -5.50
CA SER A 129 30.09 -13.43 -5.18
C SER A 129 29.96 -14.69 -6.06
N GLN A 130 29.03 -14.68 -7.02
CA GLN A 130 28.80 -15.74 -8.00
C GLN A 130 29.22 -15.30 -9.41
#